data_AF-A0A496QUL6-F1
#
_entry.id   AF-A0A496QUL6-F1
#
_cell.length_a   1.000
_cell.length_b   1.000
_cell.length_c   1.000
_cell.angle_alpha   90.00
_cell.angle_beta   90.00
_cell.angle_gamma   90.00
#
_symmetry.space_group_name_H-M   'P 1'
#
loop_
_entity.id
_entity.type
_entity.pdbx_description
1 polymer ?
#
loop_
_entity_poly.entity_id
_entity_poly.type
_entity_poly.pdbx_seq_one_letter_code
_entity_poly.pdbx_strand_id
1 'polypeptide(L)'
;MNILILVLAFTFYVLIPGIGAFYVRSQWRRFRKNIISASLSPIVRYNVVREGTEGYLGDFRCTGSLEAIQENLIWIHSENISISVDLFKAFVYILPSFSFAEKEGKVELNEETLPDEMPRKVSWNRIFSLPEGTKMFVYGPLFLERGRAIFKMCNRKVVTVVIYDGGEDTILRRSIWGGRQINEYWNQFTPGSIAAGALSLFIVAYMLLKSPMLRIQALISLSLSGLPLSIFLPPGVFLFFLYRSLWRKARFFRAERDLLKLPVRYFKDISDNPDYLSAVIPTGEPYIMKRLAAVDAYRYHQELKDAKVRTSRLLKQSNRSTDDCYIFGVQTPGENGIRIGKPKDPMAELLIVPGNPVFLSSKCESKARTYELLAAAVFFTGLVINLFIVISLLALLIK
;
A
#
# COMPACT_ATOMS: atom_id res chain seq x y z
N MET A 1 16.31 33.55 23.03
CA MET A 1 14.83 33.40 22.99
C MET A 1 14.32 32.92 21.63
N ASN A 2 14.64 33.60 20.52
CA ASN A 2 14.18 33.21 19.17
C ASN A 2 14.53 31.75 18.81
N ILE A 3 15.75 31.34 19.14
CA ILE A 3 16.21 29.96 18.91
C ILE A 3 15.31 28.95 19.63
N LEU A 4 14.90 29.21 20.87
CA LEU A 4 14.02 28.31 21.62
C LEU A 4 12.65 28.15 20.95
N ILE A 5 12.03 29.26 20.53
CA ILE A 5 10.74 29.25 19.82
C ILE A 5 10.85 28.42 18.53
N LEU A 6 11.89 28.66 17.74
CA LEU A 6 12.13 27.93 16.50
C LEU A 6 12.41 26.44 16.74
N VAL A 7 13.19 26.10 17.77
CA VAL A 7 13.47 24.71 18.14
C VAL A 7 12.19 23.99 18.58
N LEU A 8 11.34 24.62 19.40
CA LEU A 8 10.07 24.04 19.81
C LEU A 8 9.14 23.81 18.61
N ALA A 9 8.95 24.84 17.79
CA ALA A 9 8.10 24.75 16.59
C ALA A 9 8.62 23.67 15.62
N PHE A 10 9.92 23.65 15.35
CA PHE A 10 10.53 22.63 14.49
C PHE A 10 10.36 21.23 15.07
N THR A 11 10.63 21.04 16.36
CA THR A 11 10.55 19.72 17.01
C THR A 11 9.13 19.16 16.96
N PHE A 12 8.15 19.96 17.39
CA PHE A 12 6.77 19.49 17.55
C PHE A 12 5.94 19.51 16.27
N TYR A 13 6.19 20.43 15.34
CA TYR A 13 5.40 20.53 14.11
C TYR A 13 6.07 19.89 12.89
N VAL A 14 7.39 19.67 12.91
CA VAL A 14 8.12 19.11 11.76
C VAL A 14 8.78 17.78 12.12
N LEU A 15 9.66 17.75 13.13
CA LEU A 15 10.51 16.61 13.42
C LEU A 15 9.71 15.38 13.87
N ILE A 16 8.90 15.51 14.92
CA ILE A 16 8.13 14.37 15.47
C ILE A 16 7.09 13.86 14.45
N PRO A 17 6.23 14.71 13.84
CA PRO A 17 5.32 14.24 12.78
C PRO A 17 6.06 13.65 11.58
N GLY A 18 7.20 14.23 11.20
CA GLY A 18 8.05 13.75 10.12
C GLY A 18 8.61 12.34 10.38
N ILE A 19 9.18 12.11 11.56
CA ILE A 19 9.63 10.77 12.00
C ILE A 19 8.46 9.78 11.95
N GLY A 20 7.29 10.18 12.46
CA GLY A 20 6.08 9.37 12.38
C GLY A 20 5.67 9.04 10.93
N ALA A 21 5.75 10.00 10.02
CA ALA A 21 5.45 9.81 8.61
C ALA A 21 6.42 8.82 7.94
N PHE A 22 7.72 8.95 8.20
CA PHE A 22 8.73 8.00 7.72
C PHE A 22 8.53 6.60 8.29
N TYR A 23 8.23 6.48 9.58
CA TYR A 23 7.96 5.22 10.24
C TYR A 23 6.76 4.49 9.60
N VAL A 24 5.61 5.17 9.51
CA VAL A 24 4.39 4.63 8.89
C VAL A 24 4.63 4.26 7.42
N ARG A 25 5.33 5.11 6.67
CA ARG A 25 5.69 4.85 5.27
C ARG A 25 6.59 3.62 5.13
N SER A 26 7.58 3.47 6.02
CA SER A 26 8.47 2.30 6.06
C SER A 26 7.69 1.02 6.37
N GLN A 27 6.77 1.06 7.33
CA GLN A 27 5.93 -0.09 7.66
C GLN A 27 5.09 -0.57 6.48
N TRP A 28 4.40 0.35 5.79
CA TRP A 28 3.59 -0.01 4.63
C TRP A 28 4.43 -0.45 3.43
N ARG A 29 5.62 0.14 3.24
CA ARG A 29 6.58 -0.35 2.24
C ARG A 29 7.03 -1.78 2.54
N ARG A 30 7.32 -2.11 3.81
CA ARG A 30 7.68 -3.47 4.23
C ARG A 30 6.53 -4.44 4.01
N PHE A 31 5.30 -4.06 4.36
CA PHE A 31 4.11 -4.87 4.08
C PHE A 31 3.98 -5.20 2.58
N ARG A 32 3.98 -4.17 1.72
CA ARG A 32 3.88 -4.39 0.26
C ARG A 32 5.05 -5.22 -0.29
N LYS A 33 6.27 -4.99 0.20
CA LYS A 33 7.44 -5.79 -0.17
C LYS A 33 7.26 -7.26 0.22
N ASN A 34 6.81 -7.53 1.44
CA ASN A 34 6.55 -8.89 1.90
C ASN A 34 5.47 -9.57 1.07
N ILE A 35 4.37 -8.88 0.74
CA ILE A 35 3.31 -9.43 -0.13
C ILE A 35 3.82 -9.72 -1.54
N ILE A 36 4.64 -8.84 -2.13
CA ILE A 36 5.27 -9.09 -3.44
C ILE A 36 6.23 -10.29 -3.34
N SER A 37 7.07 -10.36 -2.32
CA SER A 37 7.97 -11.51 -2.10
C SER A 37 7.18 -12.81 -1.90
N ALA A 38 6.06 -12.75 -1.18
CA ALA A 38 5.15 -13.88 -1.03
C ALA A 38 4.58 -14.31 -2.38
N SER A 39 4.22 -13.38 -3.27
CA SER A 39 3.72 -13.70 -4.61
C SER A 39 4.73 -14.46 -5.49
N LEU A 40 6.02 -14.43 -5.14
CA LEU A 40 7.11 -15.14 -5.82
C LEU A 40 7.56 -16.42 -5.07
N SER A 41 7.03 -16.65 -3.88
CA SER A 41 7.43 -17.78 -3.03
C SER A 41 6.57 -19.02 -3.32
N PRO A 42 7.13 -20.24 -3.15
CA PRO A 42 6.40 -21.49 -3.36
C PRO A 42 5.19 -21.62 -2.42
N ILE A 43 4.15 -22.28 -2.92
CA ILE A 43 2.96 -22.63 -2.16
C ILE A 43 3.28 -23.89 -1.34
N VAL A 44 2.90 -23.92 -0.05
CA VAL A 44 3.04 -25.14 0.75
C VAL A 44 2.13 -26.22 0.17
N ARG A 45 2.72 -27.37 -0.13
CA ARG A 45 2.03 -28.55 -0.64
C ARG A 45 2.36 -29.76 0.24
N TYR A 46 1.50 -30.78 0.20
CA TYR A 46 1.69 -32.00 0.99
C TYR A 46 3.04 -32.68 0.76
N ASN A 47 3.53 -32.71 -0.49
CA ASN A 47 4.83 -33.30 -0.82
C ASN A 47 5.99 -32.62 -0.08
N VAL A 48 5.96 -31.29 0.05
CA VAL A 48 6.98 -30.52 0.79
C VAL A 48 7.01 -30.92 2.27
N VAL A 49 5.86 -31.17 2.86
CA VAL A 49 5.75 -31.57 4.27
C VAL A 49 6.19 -33.04 4.46
N ARG A 50 5.85 -33.91 3.51
CA ARG A 50 6.17 -35.35 3.57
C ARG A 50 7.65 -35.66 3.30
N GLU A 51 8.25 -34.97 2.33
CA GLU A 51 9.64 -35.17 1.90
C GLU A 51 10.63 -34.29 2.69
N GLY A 52 10.12 -33.30 3.41
CA GLY A 52 10.93 -32.37 4.19
C GLY A 52 11.70 -33.08 5.31
N THR A 53 12.93 -32.63 5.53
CA THR A 53 13.70 -32.98 6.73
C THR A 53 13.32 -32.05 7.88
N GLU A 54 13.50 -32.48 9.13
CA GLU A 54 13.29 -31.59 10.28
C GLU A 54 14.13 -30.31 10.17
N GLY A 55 13.56 -29.20 10.63
CA GLY A 55 14.20 -27.88 10.61
C GLY A 55 13.63 -26.93 9.56
N TYR A 56 14.44 -25.99 9.09
CA TYR A 56 14.03 -24.91 8.18
C TYR A 56 13.88 -25.43 6.75
N LEU A 57 12.66 -25.32 6.19
CA LEU A 57 12.37 -25.76 4.82
C LEU A 57 12.53 -24.64 3.78
N GLY A 58 12.49 -23.38 4.21
CA GLY A 58 12.52 -22.23 3.30
C GLY A 58 11.42 -21.21 3.61
N ASP A 59 11.27 -20.22 2.72
CA ASP A 59 10.16 -19.26 2.79
C ASP A 59 9.03 -19.75 1.88
N PHE A 60 7.85 -19.95 2.46
CA PHE A 60 6.66 -20.44 1.75
C PHE A 60 5.47 -19.52 1.97
N ARG A 61 4.43 -19.73 1.18
CA ARG A 61 3.11 -19.15 1.43
C ARG A 61 2.02 -20.21 1.48
N CYS A 62 0.94 -19.89 2.16
CA CYS A 62 -0.24 -20.73 2.28
C CYS A 62 -1.49 -19.84 2.23
N THR A 63 -2.51 -20.25 1.49
CA THR A 63 -3.88 -19.75 1.59
C THR A 63 -4.75 -20.83 2.19
N GLY A 64 -5.65 -20.47 3.11
CA GLY A 64 -6.53 -21.45 3.73
C GLY A 64 -7.53 -20.82 4.68
N SER A 65 -8.23 -21.67 5.41
CA SER A 65 -9.22 -21.28 6.40
C SER A 65 -8.73 -21.61 7.80
N LEU A 66 -9.03 -20.73 8.75
CA LEU A 66 -8.75 -20.97 10.16
C LEU A 66 -9.56 -22.17 10.67
N GLU A 67 -8.86 -23.16 11.23
CA GLU A 67 -9.43 -24.38 11.79
C GLU A 67 -9.49 -24.32 13.31
N ALA A 68 -8.38 -23.94 13.97
CA ALA A 68 -8.31 -23.88 15.42
C ALA A 68 -7.33 -22.79 15.90
N ILE A 69 -7.55 -22.31 17.13
CA ILE A 69 -6.67 -21.37 17.83
C ILE A 69 -6.23 -21.98 19.16
N GLN A 70 -4.93 -21.94 19.44
CA GLN A 70 -4.34 -22.33 20.72
C GLN A 70 -3.27 -21.31 21.13
N GLU A 71 -3.62 -20.39 22.03
CA GLU A 71 -2.74 -19.30 22.48
C GLU A 71 -2.18 -18.43 21.33
N ASN A 72 -0.90 -18.62 20.99
CA ASN A 72 -0.21 -17.93 19.88
C ASN A 72 -0.14 -18.79 18.61
N LEU A 73 -0.59 -20.03 18.65
CA LEU A 73 -0.62 -20.93 17.52
C LEU A 73 -2.00 -20.94 16.89
N ILE A 74 -2.06 -20.78 15.58
CA ILE A 74 -3.27 -21.04 14.80
C ILE A 74 -3.04 -22.21 13.85
N TRP A 75 -4.10 -22.94 13.57
CA TRP A 75 -4.13 -24.01 12.58
C TRP A 75 -4.89 -23.52 11.36
N ILE A 76 -4.26 -23.62 10.20
CA ILE A 76 -4.83 -23.23 8.92
C ILE A 76 -4.98 -24.48 8.09
N HIS A 77 -6.21 -24.77 7.71
CA HIS A 77 -6.55 -25.82 6.77
C HIS A 77 -6.45 -25.29 5.34
N SER A 78 -5.63 -25.93 4.52
CA SER A 78 -5.41 -25.59 3.10
C SER A 78 -5.47 -26.85 2.27
N GLU A 79 -6.46 -26.95 1.39
CA GLU A 79 -6.71 -28.14 0.56
C GLU A 79 -6.73 -29.45 1.38
N ASN A 80 -5.60 -30.17 1.42
CA ASN A 80 -5.45 -31.47 2.09
C ASN A 80 -4.41 -31.44 3.23
N ILE A 81 -3.99 -30.26 3.69
CA ILE A 81 -2.98 -30.10 4.75
C ILE A 81 -3.46 -29.13 5.83
N SER A 82 -3.13 -29.44 7.08
CA SER A 82 -3.26 -28.51 8.21
C SER A 82 -1.87 -28.03 8.60
N ILE A 83 -1.68 -26.71 8.59
CA ILE A 83 -0.41 -26.06 8.86
C ILE A 83 -0.59 -25.19 10.10
N SER A 84 0.36 -25.28 11.02
CA SER A 84 0.38 -24.41 12.19
C SER A 84 1.16 -23.11 11.92
N VAL A 85 0.74 -22.03 12.57
CA VAL A 85 1.37 -20.71 12.44
C VAL A 85 1.57 -20.14 13.83
N ASP A 86 2.82 -19.92 14.20
CA ASP A 86 3.20 -19.20 15.41
C ASP A 86 3.12 -17.69 15.19
N LEU A 87 2.19 -17.07 15.91
CA LEU A 87 1.87 -15.65 15.86
C LEU A 87 2.49 -14.87 17.02
N PHE A 88 3.43 -15.45 17.77
CA PHE A 88 4.11 -14.74 18.83
C PHE A 88 4.79 -13.45 18.31
N LYS A 89 4.32 -12.30 18.82
CA LYS A 89 4.74 -10.94 18.39
C LYS A 89 4.46 -10.64 16.90
N ALA A 90 3.61 -11.43 16.23
CA ALA A 90 3.21 -11.17 14.86
C ALA A 90 2.14 -10.07 14.77
N PHE A 91 2.10 -9.44 13.60
CA PHE A 91 1.02 -8.53 13.21
C PHE A 91 0.17 -9.20 12.14
N VAL A 92 -1.14 -9.13 12.32
CA VAL A 92 -2.14 -9.55 11.35
C VAL A 92 -2.65 -8.33 10.60
N TYR A 93 -2.76 -8.45 9.28
CA TYR A 93 -3.27 -7.41 8.40
C TYR A 93 -4.67 -7.81 7.93
N ILE A 94 -5.68 -7.03 8.28
CA ILE A 94 -7.07 -7.30 7.87
C ILE A 94 -7.38 -6.42 6.66
N LEU A 95 -7.66 -7.03 5.51
CA LEU A 95 -8.03 -6.28 4.31
C LEU A 95 -9.46 -5.71 4.48
N PRO A 96 -9.71 -4.48 3.99
CA PRO A 96 -11.05 -3.90 4.02
C PRO A 96 -12.01 -4.78 3.23
N SER A 97 -13.24 -4.96 3.72
CA SER A 97 -14.24 -5.83 3.10
C SER A 97 -14.39 -5.51 1.62
N PHE A 98 -14.40 -6.55 0.81
CA PHE A 98 -14.55 -6.43 -0.63
C PHE A 98 -15.97 -6.82 -0.97
N SER A 99 -16.83 -5.80 -1.09
CA SER A 99 -18.07 -5.98 -1.83
C SER A 99 -17.65 -6.30 -3.26
N PHE A 100 -17.86 -7.55 -3.67
CA PHE A 100 -17.79 -7.99 -5.05
C PHE A 100 -18.84 -7.16 -5.79
N ALA A 101 -18.49 -5.94 -6.18
CA ALA A 101 -19.40 -5.11 -6.92
C ALA A 101 -19.68 -5.91 -8.19
N GLU A 102 -20.95 -6.06 -8.56
CA GLU A 102 -21.38 -6.57 -9.88
C GLU A 102 -20.68 -5.82 -11.05
N LYS A 103 -19.99 -4.72 -10.72
CA LYS A 103 -19.10 -3.91 -11.55
C LYS A 103 -17.66 -4.44 -11.72
N GLU A 104 -17.23 -5.52 -11.07
CA GLU A 104 -15.97 -6.19 -11.44
C GLU A 104 -16.19 -6.96 -12.75
N GLY A 105 -16.43 -6.20 -13.81
CA GLY A 105 -16.55 -6.71 -15.16
C GLY A 105 -15.18 -7.07 -15.72
N LYS A 106 -15.16 -7.30 -17.02
CA LYS A 106 -13.96 -7.61 -17.79
C LYS A 106 -12.87 -6.52 -17.76
N VAL A 107 -13.20 -5.28 -17.33
CA VAL A 107 -12.26 -4.16 -17.22
C VAL A 107 -12.07 -3.79 -15.75
N GLU A 108 -10.82 -3.78 -15.28
CA GLU A 108 -10.48 -3.38 -13.92
C GLU A 108 -10.54 -1.86 -13.76
N LEU A 109 -11.63 -1.38 -13.18
CA LEU A 109 -11.78 0.00 -12.72
C LEU A 109 -11.40 0.07 -11.25
N ASN A 110 -10.09 0.11 -10.97
CA ASN A 110 -9.55 0.03 -9.60
C ASN A 110 -10.11 1.11 -8.65
N GLU A 111 -10.45 2.31 -9.13
CA GLU A 111 -11.03 3.37 -8.30
C GLU A 111 -12.47 3.10 -7.85
N GLU A 112 -13.22 2.36 -8.66
CA GLU A 112 -14.62 2.06 -8.40
C GLU A 112 -14.78 0.74 -7.65
N THR A 113 -13.87 -0.20 -7.90
CA THR A 113 -13.93 -1.57 -7.36
C THR A 113 -13.16 -1.73 -6.05
N LEU A 114 -12.04 -1.03 -5.86
CA LEU A 114 -11.22 -1.17 -4.66
C LEU A 114 -11.52 -0.04 -3.67
N PRO A 115 -11.76 -0.37 -2.39
CA PRO A 115 -12.02 0.64 -1.37
C PRO A 115 -10.79 1.56 -1.21
N ASP A 116 -11.03 2.86 -0.97
CA ASP A 116 -10.00 3.82 -0.53
C ASP A 116 -9.74 3.70 0.98
N GLU A 117 -9.77 2.45 1.48
CA GLU A 117 -9.52 2.08 2.86
C GLU A 117 -8.20 1.34 2.98
N MET A 118 -7.56 1.50 4.14
CA MET A 118 -6.31 0.83 4.44
C MET A 118 -6.56 -0.51 5.15
N PRO A 119 -5.71 -1.52 4.91
CA PRO A 119 -5.69 -2.68 5.78
C PRO A 119 -5.50 -2.27 7.24
N ARG A 120 -6.21 -2.93 8.15
CA ARG A 120 -5.99 -2.73 9.58
C ARG A 120 -4.83 -3.60 10.02
N LYS A 121 -3.80 -2.98 10.58
CA LYS A 121 -2.68 -3.70 11.19
C LYS A 121 -2.96 -3.89 12.68
N VAL A 122 -3.13 -5.13 13.10
CA VAL A 122 -3.48 -5.49 14.49
C VAL A 122 -2.42 -6.44 15.04
N SER A 123 -1.99 -6.24 16.28
CA SER A 123 -1.14 -7.22 16.97
C SER A 123 -1.97 -8.45 17.30
N TRP A 124 -1.42 -9.66 17.13
CA TRP A 124 -2.13 -10.91 17.45
C TRP A 124 -2.76 -10.89 18.85
N ASN A 125 -2.02 -10.38 19.85
CA ASN A 125 -2.48 -10.28 21.24
C ASN A 125 -3.73 -9.40 21.45
N ARG A 126 -4.17 -8.65 20.44
CA ARG A 126 -5.40 -7.83 20.47
C ARG A 126 -6.59 -8.50 19.77
N ILE A 127 -6.37 -9.66 19.15
CA ILE A 127 -7.42 -10.45 18.49
C ILE A 127 -7.87 -11.50 19.51
N PHE A 128 -9.04 -11.28 20.11
CA PHE A 128 -9.57 -12.16 21.16
C PHE A 128 -10.23 -13.42 20.60
N SER A 129 -10.89 -13.29 19.45
CA SER A 129 -11.57 -14.39 18.77
C SER A 129 -11.59 -14.14 17.27
N LEU A 130 -11.56 -15.24 16.52
CA LEU A 130 -11.84 -15.26 15.08
C LEU A 130 -12.79 -16.43 14.83
N PRO A 131 -13.82 -16.25 13.98
CA PRO A 131 -14.68 -17.35 13.57
C PRO A 131 -13.87 -18.46 12.89
N GLU A 132 -14.21 -19.71 13.17
CA GLU A 132 -13.77 -20.84 12.33
C GLU A 132 -14.15 -20.58 10.87
N GLY A 133 -13.29 -20.99 9.94
CA GLY A 133 -13.48 -20.72 8.52
C GLY A 133 -12.99 -19.34 8.07
N THR A 134 -12.47 -18.49 8.96
CA THR A 134 -11.86 -17.21 8.58
C THR A 134 -10.74 -17.43 7.57
N LYS A 135 -10.86 -16.84 6.39
CA LYS A 135 -9.86 -16.98 5.33
C LYS A 135 -8.59 -16.21 5.65
N MET A 136 -7.46 -16.89 5.52
CA MET A 136 -6.15 -16.38 5.87
C MET A 136 -5.13 -16.67 4.77
N PHE A 137 -4.26 -15.70 4.56
CA PHE A 137 -3.06 -15.83 3.75
C PHE A 137 -1.85 -15.66 4.65
N VAL A 138 -0.93 -16.61 4.59
CA VAL A 138 0.27 -16.65 5.42
C VAL A 138 1.51 -16.73 4.54
N TYR A 139 2.51 -15.95 4.89
CA TYR A 139 3.81 -15.95 4.24
C TYR A 139 4.93 -15.83 5.26
N GLY A 140 5.94 -16.69 5.16
CA GLY A 140 7.13 -16.57 5.98
C GLY A 140 7.98 -17.84 6.01
N PRO A 141 8.94 -17.89 6.94
CA PRO A 141 9.76 -19.07 7.18
C PRO A 141 8.91 -20.27 7.61
N LEU A 142 9.04 -21.39 6.91
CA LEU A 142 8.39 -22.66 7.24
C LEU A 142 9.41 -23.62 7.86
N PHE A 143 8.99 -24.30 8.92
CA PHE A 143 9.76 -25.32 9.61
C PHE A 143 8.98 -26.63 9.66
N LEU A 144 9.71 -27.75 9.68
CA LEU A 144 9.16 -29.05 10.01
C LEU A 144 9.64 -29.45 11.41
N GLU A 145 8.71 -29.63 12.33
CA GLU A 145 9.00 -30.02 13.71
C GLU A 145 8.10 -31.18 14.12
N ARG A 146 8.68 -32.33 14.51
CA ARG A 146 7.92 -33.51 14.92
C ARG A 146 6.87 -33.94 13.89
N GLY A 147 7.23 -33.85 12.61
CA GLY A 147 6.34 -34.17 11.48
C GLY A 147 5.24 -33.13 11.18
N ARG A 148 5.29 -31.93 11.80
CA ARG A 148 4.30 -30.86 11.58
C ARG A 148 4.93 -29.65 10.92
N ALA A 149 4.24 -29.10 9.94
CA ALA A 149 4.63 -27.87 9.29
C ALA A 149 4.22 -26.66 10.15
N ILE A 150 5.18 -25.80 10.49
CA ILE A 150 4.99 -24.64 11.36
C ILE A 150 5.61 -23.40 10.72
N PHE A 151 4.79 -22.38 10.45
CA PHE A 151 5.29 -21.04 10.14
C PHE A 151 5.70 -20.34 11.42
N LYS A 152 6.96 -19.90 11.53
CA LYS A 152 7.44 -19.17 12.70
C LYS A 152 8.48 -18.11 12.37
N MET A 153 8.68 -17.16 13.27
CA MET A 153 9.68 -16.10 13.09
C MET A 153 11.10 -16.67 13.15
N CYS A 154 11.96 -16.30 12.19
CA CYS A 154 13.37 -16.70 12.15
C CYS A 154 14.26 -15.56 11.64
N ASN A 155 15.42 -15.31 12.27
CA ASN A 155 16.43 -14.34 11.80
C ASN A 155 15.85 -12.96 11.40
N ARG A 156 14.95 -12.40 12.23
CA ARG A 156 14.22 -11.13 11.99
C ARG A 156 13.22 -11.13 10.82
N LYS A 157 13.05 -12.26 10.11
CA LYS A 157 11.94 -12.49 9.17
C LYS A 157 10.70 -12.84 9.98
N VAL A 158 9.70 -11.97 9.91
CA VAL A 158 8.43 -12.11 10.62
C VAL A 158 7.40 -12.72 9.67
N VAL A 159 6.58 -13.63 10.20
CA VAL A 159 5.43 -14.18 9.48
C VAL A 159 4.45 -13.05 9.14
N THR A 160 4.06 -12.96 7.88
CA THR A 160 3.05 -12.02 7.40
C THR A 160 1.73 -12.76 7.28
N VAL A 161 0.73 -12.35 8.06
CA VAL A 161 -0.62 -12.92 8.03
C VAL A 161 -1.60 -11.88 7.54
N VAL A 162 -2.42 -12.25 6.56
CA VAL A 162 -3.46 -11.40 5.98
C VAL A 162 -4.81 -12.09 6.13
N ILE A 163 -5.76 -11.45 6.80
CA ILE A 163 -7.17 -11.85 6.83
C ILE A 163 -7.86 -11.15 5.67
N TYR A 164 -8.65 -11.89 4.90
CA TYR A 164 -9.31 -11.37 3.72
C TYR A 164 -10.68 -12.01 3.51
N ASP A 165 -11.58 -11.26 2.88
CA ASP A 165 -12.84 -11.78 2.33
C ASP A 165 -12.74 -11.94 0.81
N GLY A 166 -13.60 -12.75 0.20
CA GLY A 166 -13.66 -12.91 -1.27
C GLY A 166 -12.71 -13.97 -1.86
N GLY A 167 -12.31 -13.78 -3.12
CA GLY A 167 -11.44 -14.68 -3.88
C GLY A 167 -9.96 -14.47 -3.61
N GLU A 168 -9.17 -15.55 -3.66
CA GLU A 168 -7.72 -15.54 -3.41
C GLU A 168 -6.95 -14.68 -4.42
N ASP A 169 -7.46 -14.60 -5.64
CA ASP A 169 -6.92 -13.79 -6.75
C ASP A 169 -6.94 -12.29 -6.45
N THR A 170 -7.80 -11.85 -5.54
CA THR A 170 -7.92 -10.44 -5.17
C THR A 170 -6.92 -9.99 -4.11
N ILE A 171 -6.31 -10.92 -3.37
CA ILE A 171 -5.47 -10.62 -2.19
C ILE A 171 -4.31 -9.72 -2.57
N LEU A 172 -3.58 -10.07 -3.64
CA LEU A 172 -2.42 -9.34 -4.09
C LEU A 172 -2.80 -7.91 -4.49
N ARG A 173 -3.77 -7.77 -5.39
CA ARG A 173 -4.23 -6.47 -5.90
C ARG A 173 -4.71 -5.57 -4.77
N ARG A 174 -5.55 -6.08 -3.86
CA ARG A 174 -6.08 -5.33 -2.70
C ARG A 174 -5.00 -4.93 -1.71
N SER A 175 -4.09 -5.86 -1.39
CA SER A 175 -2.97 -5.58 -0.49
C SER A 175 -2.04 -4.50 -1.04
N ILE A 176 -1.79 -4.54 -2.35
CA ILE A 176 -0.92 -3.58 -3.01
C ILE A 176 -1.61 -2.24 -3.14
N TRP A 177 -2.91 -2.19 -3.48
CA TRP A 177 -3.70 -0.96 -3.56
C TRP A 177 -3.87 -0.27 -2.20
N GLY A 178 -4.49 -0.98 -1.24
CA GLY A 178 -4.86 -0.46 0.07
C GLY A 178 -3.69 -0.34 1.03
N GLY A 179 -2.59 -1.06 0.82
CA GLY A 179 -1.39 -1.05 1.66
C GLY A 179 -0.60 0.26 1.61
N ARG A 180 -1.26 1.42 1.57
CA ARG A 180 -0.70 2.77 1.60
C ARG A 180 -1.45 3.60 2.62
N GLN A 181 -0.71 4.37 3.40
CA GLN A 181 -1.31 5.33 4.32
C GLN A 181 -2.12 6.40 3.56
N ILE A 182 -3.34 6.71 4.02
CA ILE A 182 -4.17 7.79 3.47
C ILE A 182 -3.48 9.15 3.67
N ASN A 183 -3.01 9.40 4.90
CA ASN A 183 -2.21 10.57 5.24
C ASN A 183 -1.02 10.15 6.11
N GLU A 184 0.19 10.33 5.58
CA GLU A 184 1.45 9.95 6.25
C GLU A 184 1.78 10.90 7.41
N TYR A 185 1.38 12.17 7.29
CA TYR A 185 1.62 13.21 8.29
C TYR A 185 0.61 13.20 9.43
N TRP A 186 -0.53 12.53 9.26
CA TRP A 186 -1.49 12.28 10.33
C TRP A 186 -1.33 10.85 10.85
N ASN A 187 -0.38 10.68 11.78
CA ASN A 187 -0.05 9.39 12.40
C ASN A 187 -0.26 9.46 13.92
N GLN A 188 -0.03 8.35 14.62
CA GLN A 188 -0.25 8.23 16.07
C GLN A 188 0.51 9.27 16.92
N PHE A 189 1.62 9.84 16.42
CA PHE A 189 2.42 10.82 17.13
C PHE A 189 1.96 12.26 16.88
N THR A 190 1.28 12.51 15.76
CA THR A 190 0.95 13.87 15.30
C THR A 190 0.04 14.63 16.28
N PRO A 191 -1.11 14.08 16.76
CA PRO A 191 -2.00 14.82 17.65
C PRO A 191 -1.34 15.24 18.96
N GLY A 192 -0.63 14.31 19.62
CA GLY A 192 0.08 14.59 20.87
C GLY A 192 1.21 15.61 20.67
N SER A 193 1.97 15.47 19.58
CA SER A 193 3.04 16.41 19.23
C SER A 193 2.52 17.83 18.99
N ILE A 194 1.43 17.96 18.22
CA ILE A 194 0.80 19.25 17.94
C ILE A 194 0.29 19.91 19.24
N ALA A 195 -0.41 19.16 20.10
CA ALA A 195 -0.92 19.67 21.35
C ALA A 195 0.20 20.13 22.30
N ALA A 196 1.23 19.31 22.47
CA ALA A 196 2.38 19.63 23.30
C ALA A 196 3.16 20.85 22.78
N GLY A 197 3.35 20.95 21.45
CA GLY A 197 3.99 22.10 20.82
C GLY A 197 3.20 23.39 21.01
N ALA A 198 1.89 23.34 20.77
CA ALA A 198 1.00 24.49 20.94
C ALA A 198 0.99 25.01 22.38
N LEU A 199 0.89 24.10 23.36
CA LEU A 199 0.93 24.43 24.78
C LEU A 199 2.30 25.00 25.19
N SER A 200 3.40 24.39 24.76
CA SER A 200 4.75 24.85 25.08
C SER A 200 5.00 26.27 24.55
N LEU A 201 4.62 26.54 23.30
CA LEU A 201 4.73 27.86 22.68
C LEU A 201 3.79 28.89 23.32
N PHE A 202 2.63 28.47 23.81
CA PHE A 202 1.72 29.34 24.56
C PHE A 202 2.34 29.77 25.90
N ILE A 203 2.90 28.84 26.67
CA ILE A 203 3.58 29.12 27.94
C ILE A 203 4.77 30.07 27.71
N VAL A 204 5.57 29.82 26.67
CA VAL A 204 6.68 30.71 26.29
C VAL A 204 6.15 32.10 25.94
N ALA A 205 5.08 32.20 25.14
CA ALA A 205 4.47 33.49 24.81
C ALA A 205 4.01 34.25 26.05
N TYR A 206 3.34 33.58 27.00
CA TYR A 206 2.89 34.17 28.26
C TYR A 206 4.05 34.73 29.09
N MET A 207 5.17 34.01 29.18
CA MET A 207 6.36 34.49 29.89
C MET A 207 6.97 35.72 29.20
N LEU A 208 6.99 35.75 27.87
CA LEU A 208 7.56 36.86 27.08
C LEU A 208 6.73 38.13 27.14
N LEU A 209 5.41 38.01 27.25
CA LEU A 209 4.49 39.15 27.35
C LEU A 209 4.75 40.02 28.59
N LYS A 210 5.40 39.49 29.62
CA LYS A 210 5.78 40.25 30.83
C LYS A 210 6.84 41.32 30.57
N SER A 211 7.56 41.25 29.45
CA SER A 211 8.64 42.19 29.14
C SER A 211 8.34 42.98 27.86
N PRO A 212 8.21 44.31 27.90
CA PRO A 212 7.91 45.14 26.71
C PRO A 212 8.92 44.97 25.57
N MET A 213 10.20 44.75 25.91
CA MET A 213 11.28 44.55 24.93
C MET A 213 11.18 43.22 24.16
N LEU A 214 10.35 42.27 24.63
CA LEU A 214 10.21 40.93 24.05
C LEU A 214 8.86 40.71 23.33
N ARG A 215 8.12 41.80 23.05
CA ARG A 215 6.79 41.73 22.43
C ARG A 215 6.77 41.04 21.06
N ILE A 216 7.79 41.27 20.23
CA ILE A 216 7.88 40.63 18.90
C ILE A 216 8.04 39.10 19.04
N GLN A 217 8.89 38.65 19.97
CA GLN A 217 9.08 37.23 20.25
C GLN A 217 7.81 36.60 20.84
N ALA A 218 7.12 37.32 21.73
CA ALA A 218 5.84 36.90 22.28
C ALA A 218 4.79 36.71 21.16
N LEU A 219 4.71 37.67 20.22
CA LEU A 219 3.81 37.63 19.06
C LEU A 219 4.07 36.41 18.17
N ILE A 220 5.35 36.14 17.84
CA ILE A 220 5.75 34.98 17.03
C ILE A 220 5.39 33.68 17.75
N SER A 221 5.72 33.57 19.04
CA SER A 221 5.42 32.39 19.85
C SER A 221 3.92 32.12 19.96
N LEU A 222 3.13 33.17 20.19
CA LEU A 222 1.67 33.07 20.28
C LEU A 222 1.05 32.68 18.93
N SER A 223 1.56 33.23 17.84
CA SER A 223 1.09 32.91 16.48
C SER A 223 1.38 31.45 16.11
N LEU A 224 2.58 30.96 16.45
CA LEU A 224 2.95 29.56 16.23
C LEU A 224 2.19 28.60 17.17
N SER A 225 1.83 29.02 18.38
CA SER A 225 0.94 28.28 19.26
C SER A 225 -0.47 28.13 18.66
N GLY A 226 -0.97 29.19 18.02
CA GLY A 226 -2.25 29.20 17.30
C GLY A 226 -2.26 28.46 15.95
N LEU A 227 -1.12 27.95 15.46
CA LEU A 227 -1.01 27.28 14.15
C LEU A 227 -2.01 26.13 13.96
N PRO A 228 -2.25 25.22 14.93
CA PRO A 228 -3.21 24.14 14.75
C PRO A 228 -4.63 24.64 14.51
N LEU A 229 -4.99 25.77 15.12
CA LEU A 229 -6.29 26.43 14.93
C LEU A 229 -6.33 27.22 13.62
N SER A 230 -5.17 27.71 13.16
CA SER A 230 -5.09 28.52 11.95
C SER A 230 -5.55 27.75 10.71
N ILE A 231 -5.44 26.42 10.68
CA ILE A 231 -5.95 25.57 9.57
C ILE A 231 -7.45 25.78 9.34
N PHE A 232 -8.22 26.13 10.37
CA PHE A 232 -9.67 26.36 10.28
C PHE A 232 -10.03 27.75 9.73
N LEU A 233 -9.06 28.62 9.47
CA LEU A 233 -9.33 29.90 8.79
C LEU A 233 -9.75 29.66 7.33
N PRO A 234 -10.65 30.49 6.75
CA PRO A 234 -11.26 30.22 5.45
C PRO A 234 -10.26 29.93 4.30
N PRO A 235 -9.15 30.67 4.13
CA PRO A 235 -8.15 30.36 3.10
C PRO A 235 -7.50 28.99 3.31
N GLY A 236 -7.22 28.63 4.57
CA GLY A 236 -6.67 27.33 4.95
C GLY A 236 -7.60 26.18 4.66
N VAL A 237 -8.89 26.32 4.98
CA VAL A 237 -9.89 25.28 4.72
C VAL A 237 -9.98 25.01 3.21
N PHE A 238 -10.06 26.06 2.39
CA PHE A 238 -10.08 25.92 0.93
C PHE A 238 -8.83 25.22 0.40
N LEU A 239 -7.64 25.70 0.80
CA LEU A 239 -6.37 25.12 0.36
C LEU A 239 -6.15 23.70 0.91
N PHE A 240 -6.70 23.38 2.08
CA PHE A 240 -6.67 22.02 2.64
C PHE A 240 -7.48 21.04 1.77
N PHE A 241 -8.66 21.43 1.27
CA PHE A 241 -9.42 20.59 0.33
C PHE A 241 -8.67 20.39 -0.99
N LEU A 242 -8.04 21.44 -1.51
CA LEU A 242 -7.21 21.35 -2.70
C LEU A 242 -6.00 20.43 -2.48
N TYR A 243 -5.30 20.59 -1.36
CA TYR A 243 -4.24 19.69 -0.90
C TYR A 243 -4.72 18.24 -0.86
N ARG A 244 -5.86 17.96 -0.20
CA ARG A 244 -6.42 16.61 -0.08
C ARG A 244 -6.74 16.00 -1.44
N SER A 245 -7.28 16.79 -2.37
CA SER A 245 -7.57 16.37 -3.74
C SER A 245 -6.29 16.00 -4.51
N LEU A 246 -5.27 16.86 -4.48
CA LEU A 246 -3.98 16.62 -5.12
C LEU A 246 -3.26 15.41 -4.51
N TRP A 247 -3.28 15.28 -3.18
CA TRP A 247 -2.70 14.16 -2.47
C TRP A 247 -3.38 12.83 -2.81
N ARG A 248 -4.72 12.82 -2.94
CA ARG A 248 -5.47 11.65 -3.40
C ARG A 248 -5.07 11.24 -4.82
N LYS A 249 -4.90 12.20 -5.73
CA LYS A 249 -4.40 11.94 -7.09
C LYS A 249 -2.98 11.36 -7.07
N ALA A 250 -2.09 11.91 -6.25
CA ALA A 250 -0.74 11.35 -6.07
C ALA A 250 -0.77 9.90 -5.56
N ARG A 251 -1.56 9.62 -4.51
CA ARG A 251 -1.75 8.26 -3.97
C ARG A 251 -2.26 7.30 -5.05
N PHE A 252 -3.24 7.73 -5.84
CA PHE A 252 -3.79 6.96 -6.95
C PHE A 252 -2.70 6.57 -7.95
N PHE A 253 -1.92 7.52 -8.48
CA PHE A 253 -0.86 7.21 -9.44
C PHE A 253 0.24 6.30 -8.86
N ARG A 254 0.56 6.42 -7.57
CA ARG A 254 1.48 5.48 -6.89
C ARG A 254 0.90 4.07 -6.81
N ALA A 255 -0.41 3.95 -6.61
CA ALA A 255 -1.10 2.67 -6.56
C ALA A 255 -1.17 2.02 -7.93
N GLU A 256 -1.61 2.76 -8.94
CA GLU A 256 -1.66 2.36 -10.33
C GLU A 256 -0.29 1.91 -10.85
N ARG A 257 0.78 2.68 -10.56
CA ARG A 257 2.16 2.28 -10.88
C ARG A 257 2.49 0.89 -10.35
N ASP A 258 2.23 0.64 -9.07
CA ASP A 258 2.60 -0.62 -8.43
C ASP A 258 1.74 -1.77 -8.99
N LEU A 259 0.46 -1.53 -9.31
CA LEU A 259 -0.43 -2.50 -9.96
C LEU A 259 -0.01 -2.86 -11.40
N LEU A 260 0.47 -1.88 -12.17
CA LEU A 260 1.00 -2.11 -13.52
C LEU A 260 2.29 -2.95 -13.49
N LYS A 261 3.09 -2.80 -12.43
CA LYS A 261 4.31 -3.60 -12.21
C LYS A 261 4.03 -5.01 -11.70
N LEU A 262 2.82 -5.31 -11.21
CA LEU A 262 2.51 -6.63 -10.67
C LEU A 262 2.74 -7.74 -11.69
N PRO A 263 2.06 -7.81 -12.86
CA PRO A 263 2.25 -8.93 -13.78
C PRO A 263 3.69 -9.04 -14.31
N VAL A 264 4.41 -7.91 -14.32
CA VAL A 264 5.79 -7.79 -14.81
C VAL A 264 6.82 -8.38 -13.81
N ARG A 265 6.47 -8.55 -12.53
CA ARG A 265 7.41 -8.94 -11.46
C ARG A 265 8.10 -10.30 -11.63
N TYR A 266 7.56 -11.17 -12.49
CA TYR A 266 8.11 -12.50 -12.74
C TYR A 266 9.31 -12.46 -13.71
N PHE A 267 9.49 -11.36 -14.45
CA PHE A 267 10.54 -11.21 -15.44
C PHE A 267 11.68 -10.37 -14.84
N LYS A 268 12.91 -10.89 -14.86
CA LYS A 268 14.08 -10.23 -14.23
C LYS A 268 14.67 -9.11 -15.09
N ASP A 269 14.73 -9.34 -16.40
CA ASP A 269 15.33 -8.42 -17.37
C ASP A 269 14.30 -8.03 -18.42
N ILE A 270 13.63 -6.91 -18.18
CA ILE A 270 12.63 -6.38 -19.11
C ILE A 270 13.31 -5.29 -19.92
N SER A 271 13.52 -5.54 -21.22
CA SER A 271 13.89 -4.50 -22.16
C SER A 271 12.78 -3.46 -22.26
N ASP A 272 13.06 -2.29 -22.84
CA ASP A 272 12.05 -1.23 -22.93
C ASP A 272 10.86 -1.58 -23.82
N ASN A 273 10.99 -2.57 -24.73
CA ASN A 273 9.90 -2.97 -25.64
C ASN A 273 10.01 -4.44 -26.08
N PRO A 274 9.77 -5.40 -25.17
CA PRO A 274 9.88 -6.82 -25.49
C PRO A 274 8.59 -7.31 -26.15
N ASP A 275 8.73 -7.98 -27.31
CA ASP A 275 7.58 -8.58 -27.97
C ASP A 275 7.13 -9.88 -27.27
N TYR A 276 8.05 -10.56 -26.58
CA TYR A 276 7.80 -11.79 -25.84
C TYR A 276 8.77 -11.96 -24.67
N LEU A 277 8.25 -12.30 -23.49
CA LEU A 277 9.04 -12.77 -22.35
C LEU A 277 8.40 -14.02 -21.74
N SER A 278 9.21 -14.89 -21.15
CA SER A 278 8.76 -16.08 -20.43
C SER A 278 9.50 -16.21 -19.10
N ALA A 279 8.79 -16.66 -18.07
CA ALA A 279 9.30 -16.95 -16.75
C ALA A 279 8.55 -18.15 -16.16
N VAL A 280 9.13 -18.84 -15.18
CA VAL A 280 8.46 -19.93 -14.47
C VAL A 280 7.88 -19.39 -13.17
N ILE A 281 6.57 -19.54 -12.96
CA ILE A 281 5.90 -19.13 -11.73
C ILE A 281 6.02 -20.20 -10.63
N PRO A 282 5.72 -19.89 -9.36
CA PRO A 282 5.93 -20.83 -8.25
C PRO A 282 5.20 -22.18 -8.37
N THR A 283 4.16 -22.26 -9.19
CA THR A 283 3.45 -23.53 -9.52
C THR A 283 4.20 -24.41 -10.51
N GLY A 284 5.30 -23.93 -11.10
CA GLY A 284 6.05 -24.58 -12.17
C GLY A 284 5.54 -24.26 -13.58
N GLU A 285 4.47 -23.47 -13.71
CA GLU A 285 3.86 -23.15 -15.00
C GLU A 285 4.69 -22.09 -15.76
N PRO A 286 4.81 -22.19 -17.10
CA PRO A 286 5.45 -21.16 -17.92
C PRO A 286 4.52 -19.95 -18.05
N TYR A 287 4.86 -18.86 -17.38
CA TYR A 287 4.14 -17.58 -17.44
C TYR A 287 4.78 -16.68 -18.49
N ILE A 288 3.96 -16.13 -19.37
CA ILE A 288 4.43 -15.38 -20.53
C ILE A 288 3.82 -13.98 -20.55
N MET A 289 4.58 -13.07 -21.15
CA MET A 289 4.13 -11.76 -21.55
C MET A 289 4.32 -11.65 -23.06
N LYS A 290 3.25 -11.31 -23.79
CA LYS A 290 3.29 -11.18 -25.25
C LYS A 290 2.71 -9.83 -25.67
N ARG A 291 3.40 -9.14 -26.57
CA ARG A 291 2.89 -7.95 -27.23
C ARG A 291 1.98 -8.36 -28.39
N LEU A 292 0.82 -7.73 -28.49
CA LEU A 292 -0.19 -7.97 -29.52
C LEU A 292 -0.69 -6.63 -30.06
N ALA A 293 -1.09 -6.61 -31.32
CA ALA A 293 -1.87 -5.51 -31.84
C ALA A 293 -3.21 -5.40 -31.08
N ALA A 294 -3.76 -4.20 -30.95
CA ALA A 294 -4.98 -3.92 -30.19
C ALA A 294 -6.18 -4.72 -30.71
N VAL A 295 -6.25 -4.89 -32.04
CA VAL A 295 -7.28 -5.72 -32.71
C VAL A 295 -7.19 -7.17 -32.25
N ASP A 296 -5.98 -7.73 -32.19
CA ASP A 296 -5.77 -9.11 -31.75
C ASP A 296 -6.03 -9.25 -30.26
N ALA A 297 -5.59 -8.29 -29.44
CA ALA A 297 -5.88 -8.29 -28.01
C ALA A 297 -7.39 -8.24 -27.72
N TYR A 298 -8.18 -7.52 -28.52
CA TYR A 298 -9.63 -7.51 -28.41
C TYR A 298 -10.25 -8.87 -28.77
N ARG A 299 -9.76 -9.54 -29.82
CA ARG A 299 -10.17 -10.92 -30.15
C ARG A 299 -9.85 -11.88 -29.01
N TYR A 300 -8.62 -11.84 -28.49
CA TYR A 300 -8.21 -12.63 -27.32
C TYR A 300 -9.10 -12.34 -26.10
N HIS A 301 -9.51 -11.11 -25.89
CA HIS A 301 -10.41 -10.74 -24.79
C HIS A 301 -11.84 -11.30 -24.94
N GLN A 302 -12.31 -11.50 -26.17
CA GLN A 302 -13.59 -12.16 -26.45
C GLN A 302 -13.48 -13.68 -26.21
N GLU A 303 -12.36 -14.29 -26.61
CA GLU A 303 -12.10 -15.72 -26.45
C GLU A 303 -11.80 -16.11 -24.99
N LEU A 304 -11.02 -15.29 -24.28
CA LEU A 304 -10.63 -15.50 -22.89
C LEU A 304 -11.67 -14.88 -21.95
N LYS A 305 -12.71 -15.66 -21.62
CA LYS A 305 -13.79 -15.24 -20.71
C LYS A 305 -13.27 -14.70 -19.37
N ASP A 306 -12.14 -15.21 -18.89
CA ASP A 306 -11.54 -14.88 -17.58
C ASP A 306 -10.48 -13.78 -17.62
N ALA A 307 -10.07 -13.29 -18.81
CA ALA A 307 -9.02 -12.30 -18.91
C ALA A 307 -9.52 -10.91 -18.49
N LYS A 308 -8.85 -10.31 -17.49
CA LYS A 308 -9.14 -8.95 -17.03
C LYS A 308 -8.34 -7.92 -17.83
N VAL A 309 -8.93 -6.77 -18.14
CA VAL A 309 -8.24 -5.65 -18.79
C VAL A 309 -7.88 -4.60 -17.73
N ARG A 310 -6.59 -4.37 -17.50
CA ARG A 310 -6.10 -3.32 -16.60
C ARG A 310 -5.75 -2.09 -17.41
N THR A 311 -6.60 -1.07 -17.31
CA THR A 311 -6.37 0.21 -17.98
C THR A 311 -5.61 1.17 -17.09
N SER A 312 -4.94 2.15 -17.70
CA SER A 312 -4.35 3.29 -17.00
C SER A 312 -5.08 4.59 -17.32
N ARG A 313 -5.24 5.48 -16.34
CA ARG A 313 -5.73 6.86 -16.54
C ARG A 313 -4.87 7.66 -17.51
N LEU A 314 -3.60 7.30 -17.66
CA LEU A 314 -2.70 7.95 -18.61
C LEU A 314 -3.14 7.74 -20.06
N LEU A 315 -3.74 6.58 -20.35
CA LEU A 315 -4.19 6.22 -21.70
C LEU A 315 -5.43 7.02 -22.11
N LYS A 316 -6.33 7.31 -21.16
CA LYS A 316 -7.50 8.17 -21.42
C LYS A 316 -7.14 9.59 -21.86
N GLN A 317 -5.91 10.04 -21.62
CA GLN A 317 -5.43 11.38 -21.98
C GLN A 317 -4.61 11.41 -23.28
N SER A 318 -4.12 10.26 -23.75
CA SER A 318 -3.38 10.16 -25.00
C SER A 318 -4.29 9.65 -26.10
N ASN A 319 -4.84 10.56 -26.92
CA ASN A 319 -5.51 10.26 -28.20
C ASN A 319 -4.57 9.63 -29.26
N ARG A 320 -3.41 9.10 -28.86
CA ARG A 320 -2.39 8.55 -29.75
C ARG A 320 -2.23 7.06 -29.47
N SER A 321 -2.70 6.24 -30.42
CA SER A 321 -2.19 4.93 -30.80
C SER A 321 -1.44 4.15 -29.69
N THR A 322 -2.16 3.56 -28.75
CA THR A 322 -1.68 2.29 -28.20
C THR A 322 -2.25 1.19 -29.07
N ASP A 323 -1.71 1.08 -30.28
CA ASP A 323 -1.99 -0.06 -31.17
C ASP A 323 -1.43 -1.35 -30.59
N ASP A 324 -0.64 -1.28 -29.51
CA ASP A 324 -0.08 -2.43 -28.81
C ASP A 324 -0.72 -2.64 -27.43
N CYS A 325 -1.08 -3.89 -27.18
CA CYS A 325 -1.51 -4.42 -25.90
C CYS A 325 -0.55 -5.51 -25.44
N TYR A 326 -0.35 -5.60 -24.13
CA TYR A 326 0.46 -6.65 -23.51
C TYR A 326 -0.47 -7.62 -22.80
N ILE A 327 -0.42 -8.89 -23.22
CA ILE A 327 -1.17 -9.97 -22.58
C ILE A 327 -0.24 -10.79 -21.70
N PHE A 328 -0.75 -11.16 -20.53
CA PHE A 328 -0.07 -11.92 -19.50
C PHE A 328 -0.89 -13.16 -19.14
N GLY A 329 -0.23 -14.31 -19.00
CA GLY A 329 -0.88 -15.54 -18.56
C GLY A 329 0.04 -16.75 -18.69
N VAL A 330 -0.49 -17.95 -18.41
CA VAL A 330 0.28 -19.19 -18.57
C VAL A 330 0.22 -19.66 -20.01
N GLN A 331 1.37 -20.09 -20.54
CA GLN A 331 1.45 -20.73 -21.84
C GLN A 331 0.85 -22.14 -21.76
N THR A 332 -0.14 -22.38 -22.60
CA THR A 332 -0.83 -23.67 -22.77
C THR A 332 -0.67 -24.16 -24.21
N PRO A 333 -0.45 -25.47 -24.42
CA PRO A 333 -0.41 -26.02 -25.78
C PRO A 333 -1.80 -25.92 -26.41
N GLY A 334 -1.88 -25.33 -27.61
CA GLY A 334 -3.11 -25.24 -28.40
C GLY A 334 -2.94 -25.78 -29.80
N GLU A 335 -4.06 -26.12 -30.45
CA GLU A 335 -4.12 -26.75 -31.78
C GLU A 335 -3.38 -25.95 -32.87
N ASN A 336 -3.33 -24.61 -32.74
CA ASN A 336 -2.69 -23.70 -33.70
C ASN A 336 -1.50 -22.94 -33.09
N GLY A 337 -0.82 -23.52 -32.10
CA GLY A 337 0.36 -22.93 -31.44
C GLY A 337 0.13 -22.53 -29.98
N ILE A 338 0.83 -21.50 -29.52
CA ILE A 338 0.85 -21.09 -28.11
C ILE A 338 -0.45 -20.36 -27.74
N ARG A 339 -1.27 -20.95 -26.87
CA ARG A 339 -2.44 -20.30 -26.26
C ARG A 339 -2.09 -19.76 -24.87
N ILE A 340 -2.68 -18.63 -24.49
CA ILE A 340 -2.51 -18.03 -23.16
C ILE A 340 -3.71 -18.38 -22.31
N GLY A 341 -3.47 -19.07 -21.19
CA GLY A 341 -4.49 -19.55 -20.27
C GLY A 341 -4.39 -18.92 -18.88
N LYS A 342 -5.40 -19.20 -18.06
CA LYS A 342 -5.46 -18.77 -16.67
C LYS A 342 -4.43 -19.52 -15.82
N PRO A 343 -3.59 -18.83 -15.04
CA PRO A 343 -2.67 -19.49 -14.10
C PRO A 343 -3.42 -20.26 -13.01
N LYS A 344 -2.83 -21.35 -12.50
CA LYS A 344 -3.33 -22.02 -11.29
C LYS A 344 -2.95 -21.28 -10.02
N ASP A 345 -1.85 -20.53 -10.07
CA ASP A 345 -1.42 -19.66 -8.98
C ASP A 345 -2.41 -18.49 -8.82
N PRO A 346 -3.12 -18.35 -7.68
CA PRO A 346 -4.04 -17.24 -7.46
C PRO A 346 -3.34 -15.88 -7.46
N MET A 347 -2.03 -15.83 -7.19
CA MET A 347 -1.27 -14.58 -7.21
C MET A 347 -0.87 -14.19 -8.64
N ALA A 348 -0.87 -15.11 -9.61
CA ALA A 348 -0.56 -14.80 -11.01
C ALA A 348 -1.84 -14.44 -11.79
N GLU A 349 -1.78 -13.37 -12.59
CA GLU A 349 -2.96 -12.80 -13.23
C GLU A 349 -3.01 -13.17 -14.72
N LEU A 350 -4.21 -13.50 -15.23
CA LEU A 350 -4.52 -13.49 -16.67
C LEU A 350 -5.00 -12.08 -17.04
N LEU A 351 -4.13 -11.29 -17.65
CA LEU A 351 -4.33 -9.84 -17.75
C LEU A 351 -3.97 -9.30 -19.13
N ILE A 352 -4.76 -8.32 -19.60
CA ILE A 352 -4.45 -7.50 -20.77
C ILE A 352 -4.19 -6.07 -20.30
N VAL A 353 -3.05 -5.51 -20.65
CA VAL A 353 -2.68 -4.12 -20.36
C VAL A 353 -2.51 -3.39 -21.70
N PRO A 354 -3.36 -2.40 -22.02
CA PRO A 354 -3.16 -1.58 -23.21
C PRO A 354 -1.95 -0.67 -23.01
N GLY A 355 -1.00 -0.70 -23.95
CA GLY A 355 0.29 -0.02 -23.85
C GLY A 355 1.31 -0.73 -22.97
N ASN A 356 2.58 -0.31 -23.08
CA ASN A 356 3.69 -0.93 -22.36
C ASN A 356 3.59 -0.67 -20.84
N PRO A 357 3.48 -1.71 -19.99
CA PRO A 357 3.27 -1.55 -18.55
C PRO A 357 4.47 -0.92 -17.83
N VAL A 358 5.69 -1.15 -18.29
CA VAL A 358 6.90 -0.53 -17.72
C VAL A 358 6.89 0.96 -17.97
N PHE A 359 6.63 1.37 -19.21
CA PHE A 359 6.52 2.78 -19.59
C PHE A 359 5.38 3.49 -18.84
N LEU A 360 4.18 2.88 -18.81
CA LEU A 360 3.04 3.42 -18.09
C LEU A 360 3.34 3.58 -16.59
N SER A 361 3.98 2.59 -15.97
CA SER A 361 4.37 2.67 -14.57
C SER A 361 5.34 3.83 -14.29
N SER A 362 6.32 4.06 -15.18
CA SER A 362 7.27 5.17 -15.08
C SER A 362 6.56 6.53 -15.20
N LYS A 363 5.62 6.66 -16.15
CA LYS A 363 4.80 7.87 -16.28
C LYS A 363 3.89 8.11 -15.08
N CYS A 364 3.31 7.06 -14.50
CA CYS A 364 2.54 7.16 -13.25
C CYS A 364 3.42 7.65 -12.11
N GLU A 365 4.67 7.19 -12.01
CA GLU A 365 5.63 7.67 -11.01
C GLU A 365 5.91 9.17 -11.15
N SER A 366 6.19 9.64 -12.36
CA SER A 366 6.43 11.06 -12.62
C SER A 366 5.21 11.92 -12.27
N LYS A 367 4.01 11.52 -12.70
CA LYS A 367 2.78 12.25 -12.33
C LYS A 367 2.51 12.23 -10.83
N ALA A 368 2.75 11.10 -10.15
CA ALA A 368 2.63 11.02 -8.70
C ALA A 368 3.51 12.05 -8.01
N ARG A 369 4.80 12.15 -8.40
CA ARG A 369 5.74 13.14 -7.84
C ARG A 369 5.28 14.57 -8.10
N THR A 370 4.79 14.89 -9.29
CA THR A 370 4.24 16.22 -9.60
C THR A 370 3.06 16.56 -8.68
N TYR A 371 2.10 15.66 -8.49
CA TYR A 371 0.98 15.88 -7.58
C TYR A 371 1.40 15.96 -6.11
N GLU A 372 2.42 15.21 -5.67
CA GLU A 372 3.00 15.33 -4.31
C GLU A 372 3.60 16.72 -4.09
N LEU A 373 4.39 17.23 -5.06
CA LEU A 373 4.98 18.57 -4.99
C LEU A 373 3.93 19.68 -5.00
N LEU A 374 2.92 19.58 -5.88
CA LEU A 374 1.81 20.53 -5.90
C LEU A 374 0.99 20.49 -4.61
N ALA A 375 0.71 19.31 -4.06
CA ALA A 375 0.02 19.18 -2.78
C ALA A 375 0.83 19.84 -1.65
N ALA A 376 2.14 19.58 -1.60
CA ALA A 376 3.01 20.22 -0.61
C ALA A 376 3.01 21.75 -0.75
N ALA A 377 3.15 22.28 -1.98
CA ALA A 377 3.12 23.71 -2.24
C ALA A 377 1.80 24.34 -1.78
N VAL A 378 0.66 23.74 -2.12
CA VAL A 378 -0.68 24.22 -1.70
C VAL A 378 -0.83 24.22 -0.18
N PHE A 379 -0.36 23.17 0.49
CA PHE A 379 -0.39 23.08 1.96
C PHE A 379 0.45 24.18 2.61
N PHE A 380 1.69 24.38 2.18
CA PHE A 380 2.57 25.41 2.72
C PHE A 380 2.05 26.82 2.44
N THR A 381 1.52 27.08 1.24
CA THR A 381 0.89 28.37 0.92
C THR A 381 -0.28 28.66 1.86
N GLY A 382 -1.15 27.69 2.13
CA GLY A 382 -2.26 27.86 3.06
C GLY A 382 -1.80 28.13 4.49
N LEU A 383 -0.77 27.41 4.95
CA LEU A 383 -0.17 27.63 6.26
C LEU A 383 0.42 29.04 6.39
N VAL A 384 1.16 29.51 5.38
CA VAL A 384 1.79 30.85 5.38
C VAL A 384 0.73 31.96 5.38
N ILE A 385 -0.30 31.86 4.53
CA ILE A 385 -1.39 32.84 4.48
C ILE A 385 -2.10 32.93 5.83
N ASN A 386 -2.45 31.77 6.41
CA ASN A 386 -3.15 31.75 7.69
C ASN A 386 -2.28 32.24 8.85
N LEU A 387 -1.00 31.88 8.87
CA LEU A 387 -0.06 32.39 9.87
C LEU A 387 0.07 33.91 9.77
N PHE A 388 0.14 34.46 8.56
CA PHE A 388 0.17 35.91 8.34
C PHE A 388 -1.09 36.61 8.86
N ILE A 389 -2.28 36.02 8.64
CA ILE A 389 -3.55 36.53 9.18
C ILE A 389 -3.52 36.52 10.72
N VAL A 390 -3.10 35.41 11.33
CA VAL A 390 -3.02 35.28 12.80
C VAL A 390 -2.05 36.32 13.39
N ILE A 391 -0.85 36.46 12.79
CA ILE A 391 0.14 37.46 13.21
C ILE A 391 -0.44 38.87 13.12
N SER A 392 -1.14 39.19 12.03
CA SER A 392 -1.72 40.51 11.80
C SER A 392 -2.82 40.84 12.82
N LEU A 393 -3.71 39.88 13.09
CA LEU A 393 -4.77 40.03 14.09
C LEU A 393 -4.20 40.20 15.50
N LEU A 394 -3.23 39.37 15.89
CA LEU A 394 -2.58 39.49 17.20
C LEU A 394 -1.80 40.80 17.33
N ALA A 395 -1.15 41.27 16.26
CA ALA A 395 -0.44 42.55 16.26
C ALA A 395 -1.41 43.73 16.44
N LEU A 396 -2.65 43.64 15.95
CA LEU A 396 -3.69 44.65 16.20
C LEU A 396 -4.22 44.60 17.63
N LEU A 397 -4.33 43.41 18.23
CA LEU A 397 -4.84 43.23 19.60
C LEU A 397 -3.83 43.57 20.69
N ILE A 398 -2.52 43.49 20.40
CA ILE A 398 -1.43 43.72 21.37
C ILE A 398 -0.89 45.17 21.31
N LYS A 399 -1.45 46.01 20.43
CA LYS A 399 -1.29 47.47 20.52
C LYS A 399 -1.97 47.97 21.78
#